data_AF-A0A7J4HHC9-F1
#
_entry.id   AF-A0A7J4HHC9-F1
#
_cell.length_a   1.000
_cell.length_b   1.000
_cell.length_c   1.000
_cell.angle_alpha   90.00
_cell.angle_beta   90.00
_cell.angle_gamma   90.00
#
_symmetry.space_group_name_H-M   'P 1'
#
loop_
_entity.id
_entity.type
_entity.pdbx_description
1 polymer ?
#
loop_
_entity_poly.entity_id
_entity_poly.type
_entity_poly.pdbx_seq_one_letter_code
_entity_poly.pdbx_strand_id
1 'polypeptide(L)'
;MLEKFNFIPMILIFIPIFLAISPLLIFSGANASIVVSSNELSEEQLNTLREMELARTPAEVREGKMALNQVIRLGGGEIVIAGTWEGEMKLGEITHQSRGSRDIFFATLSTEGKWENISVAGSKGLDSVSSMSLFGEKFTLSGKVNGESNFSHFSLDHDGGWSPTAFEAHLSLDSGWTGVWEIDLALLPINSNSLWCGFA
;
A
#
# COMPACT_ATOMS: atom_id res chain seq x y z
N MET A 1 -42.14 -40.48 52.52
CA MET A 1 -42.34 -40.75 51.09
C MET A 1 -41.99 -39.46 50.37
N LEU A 2 -40.77 -39.35 49.86
CA LEU A 2 -40.16 -38.12 49.35
C LEU A 2 -40.48 -37.99 47.85
N GLU A 3 -41.24 -36.96 47.47
CA GLU A 3 -41.37 -36.53 46.07
C GLU A 3 -40.11 -35.77 45.66
N LYS A 4 -39.40 -36.28 44.65
CA LYS A 4 -38.28 -35.61 44.01
C LYS A 4 -38.84 -34.62 42.98
N PHE A 5 -38.77 -33.33 43.28
CA PHE A 5 -38.93 -32.27 42.28
C PHE A 5 -37.72 -32.29 41.33
N ASN A 6 -37.95 -32.67 40.08
CA ASN A 6 -36.96 -32.56 39.01
C ASN A 6 -36.75 -31.07 38.69
N PHE A 7 -35.65 -30.49 39.18
CA PHE A 7 -35.15 -29.20 38.71
C PHE A 7 -34.56 -29.40 37.30
N ILE A 8 -35.30 -29.02 36.27
CA ILE A 8 -34.78 -28.90 34.91
C ILE A 8 -33.75 -27.76 34.94
N PRO A 9 -32.50 -27.95 34.48
CA PRO A 9 -31.53 -26.88 34.46
C PRO A 9 -31.92 -25.89 33.36
N MET A 10 -32.46 -24.75 33.76
CA MET A 10 -32.69 -23.57 32.92
C MET A 10 -31.33 -22.88 32.61
N ILE A 11 -30.37 -23.63 32.07
CA ILE A 11 -29.00 -23.16 31.74
C ILE A 11 -28.69 -23.35 30.24
N LEU A 12 -29.69 -23.71 29.41
CA LEU A 12 -29.45 -24.06 28.00
C LEU A 12 -30.20 -23.21 26.97
N ILE A 13 -30.81 -22.08 27.36
CA ILE A 13 -31.56 -21.21 26.41
C ILE A 13 -30.86 -19.85 26.15
N PHE A 14 -29.75 -19.53 26.82
CA PHE A 14 -29.00 -18.29 26.55
C PHE A 14 -27.80 -18.45 25.59
N ILE A 15 -27.38 -19.68 25.28
CA ILE A 15 -26.32 -19.93 24.28
C ILE A 15 -26.75 -19.59 22.83
N PRO A 16 -28.00 -19.81 22.38
CA PRO A 16 -28.40 -19.47 21.01
C PRO A 16 -28.52 -17.95 20.80
N ILE A 17 -28.79 -17.17 21.86
CA ILE A 17 -28.92 -15.71 21.75
C ILE A 17 -27.54 -15.06 21.66
N PHE A 18 -26.52 -15.60 22.32
CA PHE A 18 -25.14 -15.12 22.19
C PHE A 18 -24.50 -15.47 20.82
N LEU A 19 -24.98 -16.51 20.14
CA LEU A 19 -24.62 -16.83 18.75
C LEU A 19 -25.45 -16.08 17.69
N ALA A 20 -26.61 -15.53 18.06
CA ALA A 20 -27.47 -14.74 17.18
C ALA A 20 -27.17 -13.23 17.22
N ILE A 21 -26.36 -12.76 18.19
CA ILE A 21 -25.72 -11.44 18.12
C ILE A 21 -24.56 -11.55 17.12
N SER A 22 -24.93 -11.61 15.84
CA SER A 22 -24.19 -11.17 14.67
C SER A 22 -22.66 -11.25 14.72
N PRO A 23 -22.02 -12.06 13.85
CA PRO A 23 -20.62 -11.85 13.43
C PRO A 23 -20.35 -10.43 12.91
N LEU A 24 -21.40 -9.64 12.65
CA LEU A 24 -21.34 -8.26 12.19
C LEU A 24 -20.71 -7.27 13.21
N LEU A 25 -20.64 -7.62 14.50
CA LEU A 25 -19.96 -6.78 15.51
C LEU A 25 -18.46 -7.06 15.64
N ILE A 26 -17.96 -8.18 15.09
CA ILE A 26 -16.53 -8.50 15.05
C ILE A 26 -15.87 -7.97 13.77
N PHE A 27 -16.66 -7.63 12.75
CA PHE A 27 -16.23 -6.87 11.58
C PHE A 27 -16.68 -5.40 11.59
N SER A 28 -16.85 -4.80 12.77
CA SER A 28 -16.59 -3.37 12.93
C SER A 28 -15.07 -3.13 13.00
N GLY A 29 -14.33 -3.74 12.07
CA GLY A 29 -12.93 -3.45 11.80
C GLY A 29 -12.90 -2.12 11.07
N ALA A 30 -12.86 -1.05 11.86
CA ALA A 30 -12.12 0.16 11.56
C ALA A 30 -11.68 0.32 10.10
N ASN A 31 -12.41 1.10 9.31
CA ASN A 31 -11.76 2.00 8.35
C ASN A 31 -11.08 3.14 9.11
N ALA A 32 -10.40 2.85 10.23
CA ALA A 32 -9.23 3.62 10.57
C ALA A 32 -8.24 3.19 9.50
N SER A 33 -8.16 3.97 8.43
CA SER A 33 -6.92 4.03 7.66
C SER A 33 -5.84 4.15 8.73
N ILE A 34 -5.03 3.10 8.93
CA ILE A 34 -3.87 3.18 9.81
C ILE A 34 -2.91 4.07 9.03
N VAL A 35 -3.14 5.37 9.13
CA VAL A 35 -2.35 6.40 8.50
C VAL A 35 -1.11 6.49 9.36
N VAL A 36 -0.01 5.94 8.88
CA VAL A 36 1.30 6.15 9.49
C VAL A 36 1.51 7.65 9.62
N SER A 37 1.66 8.14 10.85
CA SER A 37 1.80 9.57 11.14
C SER A 37 3.17 9.88 11.73
N SER A 38 3.51 11.16 11.79
CA SER A 38 4.90 11.61 12.05
C SER A 38 5.39 11.23 13.44
N ASN A 39 4.49 11.01 14.40
CA ASN A 39 4.81 10.52 15.75
C ASN A 39 5.21 9.03 15.80
N GLU A 40 4.98 8.27 14.73
CA GLU A 40 5.36 6.86 14.61
C GLU A 40 6.71 6.66 13.92
N LEU A 41 7.30 7.76 13.40
CA LEU A 41 8.57 7.78 12.68
C LEU A 41 9.72 8.21 13.61
N SER A 42 10.93 7.75 13.29
CA SER A 42 12.14 8.26 13.94
C SER A 42 12.47 9.68 13.47
N GLU A 43 13.27 10.40 14.25
CA GLU A 43 13.76 11.72 13.86
C GLU A 43 14.59 11.68 12.57
N GLU A 44 15.42 10.64 12.38
CA GLU A 44 16.21 10.49 11.15
C GLU A 44 15.33 10.24 9.92
N GLN A 45 14.25 9.45 10.06
CA GLN A 45 13.26 9.28 8.99
C GLN A 45 12.59 10.60 8.65
N LEU A 46 12.19 11.39 9.65
CA LEU A 46 11.56 12.69 9.44
C LEU A 46 12.52 13.68 8.77
N ASN A 47 13.78 13.71 9.17
CA ASN A 47 14.81 14.56 8.56
C ASN A 47 14.97 14.20 7.08
N THR A 48 15.17 12.93 6.75
CA THR A 48 15.29 12.46 5.36
C THR A 48 14.07 12.86 4.53
N LEU A 49 12.85 12.65 5.03
CA LEU A 49 11.62 12.98 4.29
C LEU A 49 11.42 14.50 4.10
N ARG A 50 11.83 15.32 5.08
CA ARG A 50 11.67 16.78 5.04
C ARG A 50 12.69 17.48 4.13
N GLU A 51 13.85 16.89 3.93
CA GLU A 51 14.87 17.40 3.00
C GLU A 51 14.52 17.15 1.52
N MET A 52 13.59 16.23 1.26
CA MET A 52 13.18 15.85 -0.09
C MET A 52 12.08 16.77 -0.65
N GLU A 53 12.10 16.96 -1.97
CA GLU A 53 11.07 17.71 -2.70
C GLU A 53 9.81 16.85 -2.94
N LEU A 54 9.11 16.51 -1.86
CA LEU A 54 7.90 15.69 -1.88
C LEU A 54 6.63 16.54 -2.11
N ALA A 55 5.72 16.00 -2.91
CA ALA A 55 4.38 16.54 -3.09
C ALA A 55 3.58 16.44 -1.79
N ARG A 56 2.91 17.53 -1.41
CA ARG A 56 2.00 17.62 -0.26
C ARG A 56 0.55 17.84 -0.71
N THR A 57 0.35 18.15 -1.98
CA THR A 57 -0.97 18.31 -2.58
C THR A 57 -1.06 17.62 -3.94
N PRO A 58 -2.26 17.25 -4.41
CA PRO A 58 -2.44 16.75 -5.77
C PRO A 58 -2.02 17.73 -6.87
N ALA A 59 -1.97 19.04 -6.58
CA ALA A 59 -1.48 20.04 -7.53
C ALA A 59 0.03 19.90 -7.74
N GLU A 60 0.79 19.74 -6.66
CA GLU A 60 2.24 19.53 -6.74
C GLU A 60 2.61 18.20 -7.42
N VAL A 61 1.78 17.17 -7.29
CA VAL A 61 1.94 15.92 -8.08
C VAL A 61 1.85 16.24 -9.58
N ARG A 62 0.86 17.05 -9.99
CA ARG A 62 0.71 17.48 -11.40
C ARG A 62 1.80 18.43 -11.88
N GLU A 63 2.52 19.06 -10.96
CA GLU A 63 3.71 19.87 -11.23
C GLU A 63 4.99 19.03 -11.31
N GLY A 64 4.88 17.70 -11.18
CA GLY A 64 5.99 16.77 -11.34
C GLY A 64 6.70 16.37 -10.05
N LYS A 65 6.28 16.88 -8.89
CA LYS A 65 6.91 16.50 -7.61
C LYS A 65 6.70 15.01 -7.30
N MET A 66 7.66 14.41 -6.61
CA MET A 66 7.57 13.03 -6.18
C MET A 66 6.45 12.85 -5.14
N ALA A 67 5.62 11.83 -5.32
CA ALA A 67 4.47 11.57 -4.47
C ALA A 67 4.68 10.28 -3.69
N LEU A 68 4.45 10.31 -2.39
CA LEU A 68 4.36 9.11 -1.57
C LEU A 68 2.87 8.74 -1.49
N ASN A 69 2.47 7.57 -2.00
CA ASN A 69 1.05 7.25 -2.17
C ASN A 69 0.53 6.28 -1.10
N GLN A 70 1.35 5.30 -0.74
CA GLN A 70 1.04 4.27 0.24
C GLN A 70 2.23 4.08 1.18
N VAL A 71 1.95 3.93 2.47
CA VAL A 71 2.98 3.67 3.49
C VAL A 71 2.51 2.59 4.44
N ILE A 72 3.37 1.61 4.71
CA ILE A 72 3.18 0.58 5.73
C ILE A 72 4.37 0.67 6.70
N ARG A 73 4.09 0.76 7.99
CA ARG A 73 5.11 0.67 9.04
C ARG A 73 5.32 -0.79 9.44
N LEU A 74 6.57 -1.23 9.48
CA LEU A 74 6.95 -2.58 9.92
C LEU A 74 7.09 -2.64 11.44
N GLY A 75 7.16 -3.86 11.98
CA GLY A 75 7.36 -4.09 13.40
C GLY A 75 8.67 -3.52 13.96
N GLY A 76 9.72 -3.44 13.14
CA GLY A 76 11.02 -2.85 13.48
C GLY A 76 11.05 -1.31 13.48
N GLY A 77 10.03 -0.67 12.91
CA GLY A 77 9.93 0.79 12.81
C GLY A 77 10.37 1.36 11.46
N GLU A 78 10.91 0.55 10.57
CA GLU A 78 11.09 0.90 9.17
C GLU A 78 9.74 1.16 8.52
N ILE A 79 9.73 2.08 7.55
CA ILE A 79 8.56 2.31 6.73
C ILE A 79 8.82 1.83 5.31
N VAL A 80 7.81 1.17 4.76
CA VAL A 80 7.76 0.73 3.38
C VAL A 80 6.84 1.66 2.63
N ILE A 81 7.33 2.20 1.52
CA ILE A 81 6.69 3.27 0.78
C ILE A 81 6.53 2.83 -0.66
N ALA A 82 5.31 2.96 -1.18
CA ALA A 82 5.05 2.95 -2.61
C ALA A 82 4.56 4.33 -3.05
N GLY A 83 5.12 4.81 -4.14
CA GLY A 83 4.88 6.16 -4.62
C GLY A 83 5.07 6.28 -6.12
N THR A 84 5.03 7.52 -6.59
CA THR A 84 5.24 7.84 -8.00
C THR A 84 6.18 9.03 -8.17
N TRP A 85 6.90 9.08 -9.29
CA TRP A 85 7.81 10.18 -9.62
C TRP A 85 7.85 10.47 -11.11
N GLU A 86 8.31 11.67 -11.49
CA GLU A 86 8.56 12.07 -12.88
C GLU A 86 10.04 12.46 -13.04
N GLY A 87 10.63 12.15 -14.20
CA GLY A 87 12.02 12.48 -14.49
C GLY A 87 12.99 11.71 -13.59
N GLU A 88 13.90 12.42 -12.94
CA GLU A 88 14.91 11.82 -12.07
C GLU A 88 14.43 11.71 -10.62
N MET A 89 14.45 10.50 -10.07
CA MET A 89 14.29 10.26 -8.64
C MET A 89 15.64 9.93 -8.02
N LYS A 90 15.96 10.61 -6.92
CA LYS A 90 17.12 10.32 -6.08
C LYS A 90 16.68 9.89 -4.68
N LEU A 91 17.03 8.67 -4.30
CA LEU A 91 16.79 8.11 -2.96
C LEU A 91 18.15 7.72 -2.35
N GLY A 92 18.69 8.59 -1.48
CA GLY A 92 20.06 8.47 -1.00
C GLY A 92 21.06 8.65 -2.15
N GLU A 93 21.97 7.69 -2.34
CA GLU A 93 22.94 7.69 -3.45
C GLU A 93 22.41 7.02 -4.73
N ILE A 94 21.22 6.41 -4.67
CA ILE A 94 20.63 5.68 -5.80
C ILE A 94 19.76 6.62 -6.62
N THR A 95 19.95 6.60 -7.94
CA THR A 95 19.25 7.45 -8.90
C THR A 95 18.54 6.60 -9.94
N HIS A 96 17.29 6.94 -10.25
CA HIS A 96 16.48 6.30 -11.29
C HIS A 96 15.83 7.35 -12.19
N GLN A 97 15.78 7.06 -13.48
CA GLN A 97 15.04 7.86 -14.47
C GLN A 97 13.70 7.20 -14.77
N SER A 98 12.62 7.99 -14.82
CA SER A 98 11.32 7.50 -15.27
C SER A 98 11.40 7.08 -16.74
N ARG A 99 10.71 5.99 -17.07
CA ARG A 99 10.56 5.49 -18.43
C ARG A 99 9.52 6.28 -19.20
N GLY A 100 8.49 6.73 -18.48
CA GLY A 100 7.36 7.48 -19.02
C GLY A 100 7.21 8.85 -18.38
N SER A 101 5.98 9.35 -18.45
CA SER A 101 5.60 10.63 -17.85
C SER A 101 5.65 10.58 -16.33
N ARG A 102 5.22 9.46 -15.73
CA ARG A 102 5.28 9.22 -14.29
C ARG A 102 5.33 7.72 -14.05
N ASP A 103 6.26 7.28 -13.22
CA ASP A 103 6.50 5.86 -12.93
C ASP A 103 6.25 5.55 -11.44
N ILE A 104 6.30 4.27 -11.07
CA ILE A 104 5.97 3.73 -9.74
C ILE A 104 7.22 3.21 -9.04
N PHE A 105 7.46 3.62 -7.81
CA PHE A 105 8.54 3.08 -7.00
C PHE A 105 8.01 2.39 -5.74
N PHE A 106 8.82 1.47 -5.24
CA PHE A 106 8.71 0.82 -3.95
C PHE A 106 10.06 0.91 -3.25
N ALA A 107 10.09 1.32 -1.99
CA ALA A 107 11.32 1.43 -1.22
C ALA A 107 11.06 1.28 0.28
N THR A 108 12.11 0.93 1.02
CA THR A 108 12.14 0.96 2.49
C THR A 108 12.94 2.17 2.96
N LEU A 109 12.48 2.83 4.01
CA LEU A 109 13.23 3.82 4.76
C LEU A 109 13.50 3.29 6.18
N SER A 110 14.77 3.03 6.48
CA SER A 110 15.21 2.51 7.79
C SER A 110 14.98 3.51 8.91
N THR A 111 15.06 3.06 10.16
CA THR A 111 14.96 3.93 11.35
C THR A 111 16.09 4.95 11.47
N GLU A 112 17.19 4.76 10.74
CA GLU A 112 18.33 5.68 10.64
C GLU A 112 18.22 6.62 9.42
N GLY A 113 17.05 6.68 8.77
CA GLY A 113 16.81 7.57 7.65
C GLY A 113 17.48 7.13 6.34
N LYS A 114 17.85 5.85 6.20
CA LYS A 114 18.51 5.32 5.00
C LYS A 114 17.51 4.63 4.06
N TRP A 115 17.62 4.92 2.78
CA TRP A 115 16.82 4.26 1.74
C TRP A 115 17.40 2.90 1.38
N GLU A 116 16.55 1.88 1.34
CA GLU A 116 16.87 0.48 1.08
C GLU A 116 15.80 -0.18 0.20
N ASN A 117 16.07 -1.36 -0.34
CA ASN A 117 15.12 -2.20 -1.10
C ASN A 117 14.36 -1.46 -2.21
N ILE A 118 15.06 -0.59 -2.94
CA ILE A 118 14.47 0.25 -3.98
C ILE A 118 14.16 -0.62 -5.21
N SER A 119 12.90 -0.62 -5.61
CA SER A 119 12.39 -1.28 -6.81
C SER A 119 11.52 -0.30 -7.59
N VAL A 120 11.72 -0.23 -8.91
CA VAL A 120 10.95 0.65 -9.79
C VAL A 120 10.15 -0.16 -10.80
N ALA A 121 9.02 0.40 -11.20
CA ALA A 121 8.17 -0.12 -12.25
C ALA A 121 7.58 1.03 -13.07
N GLY A 122 7.33 0.80 -14.34
CA GLY A 122 6.71 1.83 -15.17
C GLY A 122 6.56 1.48 -16.63
N SER A 123 5.74 2.28 -17.30
CA SER A 123 5.38 2.23 -18.70
C SER A 123 5.93 3.47 -19.44
N LYS A 124 5.45 3.72 -20.66
CA LYS A 124 5.73 4.98 -21.37
C LYS A 124 4.77 6.11 -20.99
N GLY A 125 3.71 5.80 -20.23
CA GLY A 125 2.61 6.70 -19.90
C GLY A 125 2.70 7.30 -18.49
N LEU A 126 1.53 7.60 -17.94
CA LEU A 126 1.34 8.11 -16.58
C LEU A 126 0.88 6.95 -15.69
N ASP A 127 1.75 6.42 -14.85
CA ASP A 127 1.42 5.30 -13.97
C ASP A 127 1.00 5.77 -12.58
N SER A 128 0.24 4.93 -11.86
CA SER A 128 -0.28 5.28 -10.54
C SER A 128 -0.34 4.10 -9.59
N VAL A 129 -0.08 4.38 -8.31
CA VAL A 129 -0.32 3.45 -7.20
C VAL A 129 -1.71 3.70 -6.64
N SER A 130 -2.47 2.64 -6.41
CA SER A 130 -3.82 2.70 -5.85
C SER A 130 -3.94 2.08 -4.46
N SER A 131 -3.28 0.96 -4.20
CA SER A 131 -3.24 0.35 -2.87
C SER A 131 -1.95 -0.43 -2.64
N MET A 132 -1.61 -0.60 -1.36
CA MET A 132 -0.55 -1.49 -0.91
C MET A 132 -1.04 -2.26 0.31
N SER A 133 -0.75 -3.55 0.38
CA SER A 133 -1.05 -4.39 1.54
C SER A 133 0.10 -5.34 1.83
N LEU A 134 0.25 -5.72 3.10
CA LEU A 134 1.24 -6.68 3.57
C LEU A 134 0.52 -7.91 4.15
N PHE A 135 0.89 -9.10 3.68
CA PHE A 135 0.44 -10.37 4.24
C PHE A 135 1.67 -11.25 4.51
N GLY A 136 1.98 -11.45 5.79
CA GLY A 136 3.25 -12.05 6.20
C GLY A 136 4.43 -11.15 5.80
N GLU A 137 5.32 -11.65 4.95
CA GLU A 137 6.48 -10.92 4.41
C GLU A 137 6.30 -10.52 2.94
N LYS A 138 5.09 -10.71 2.40
CA LYS A 138 4.78 -10.45 1.00
C LYS A 138 3.91 -9.22 0.87
N PHE A 139 4.37 -8.28 0.06
CA PHE A 139 3.62 -7.10 -0.31
C PHE A 139 2.84 -7.35 -1.59
N THR A 140 1.65 -6.78 -1.63
CA THR A 140 0.82 -6.68 -2.82
C THR A 140 0.59 -5.21 -3.10
N LEU A 141 0.88 -4.79 -4.32
CA LEU A 141 0.74 -3.42 -4.81
C LEU A 141 -0.23 -3.45 -5.98
N SER A 142 -1.24 -2.60 -5.97
CA SER A 142 -2.16 -2.46 -7.11
C SER A 142 -2.19 -1.02 -7.61
N GLY A 143 -2.50 -0.86 -8.89
CA GLY A 143 -2.44 0.43 -9.54
C GLY A 143 -2.84 0.37 -11.00
N LYS A 144 -2.44 1.41 -11.74
CA LYS A 144 -2.67 1.51 -13.19
C LYS A 144 -1.36 1.80 -13.90
N VAL A 145 -1.18 1.18 -15.05
CA VAL A 145 -0.13 1.50 -16.01
C VAL A 145 -0.73 1.90 -17.35
N ASN A 146 -0.09 2.83 -18.06
CA ASN A 146 -0.56 3.38 -19.33
C ASN A 146 0.38 3.04 -20.50
N GLY A 147 0.52 1.74 -20.76
CA GLY A 147 1.34 1.19 -21.84
C GLY A 147 2.06 -0.09 -21.40
N GLU A 148 2.84 -0.67 -22.31
CA GLU A 148 3.73 -1.79 -21.99
C GLU A 148 4.65 -1.38 -20.83
N SER A 149 4.57 -2.15 -19.74
CA SER A 149 5.18 -1.78 -18.47
C SER A 149 6.17 -2.84 -18.00
N ASN A 150 7.22 -2.40 -17.33
CA ASN A 150 8.21 -3.29 -16.73
C ASN A 150 8.20 -3.15 -15.21
N PHE A 151 8.24 -4.28 -14.53
CA PHE A 151 8.45 -4.43 -13.10
C PHE A 151 9.75 -5.21 -12.92
N SER A 152 10.88 -4.50 -13.04
CA SER A 152 12.21 -5.12 -13.23
C SER A 152 12.24 -6.08 -14.43
N HIS A 153 12.35 -7.39 -14.20
CA HIS A 153 12.39 -8.44 -15.24
C HIS A 153 11.01 -8.96 -15.65
N PHE A 154 9.95 -8.56 -14.95
CA PHE A 154 8.58 -8.88 -15.36
C PHE A 154 8.05 -7.79 -16.28
N SER A 155 7.25 -8.18 -17.27
CA SER A 155 6.53 -7.25 -18.13
C SER A 155 5.03 -7.49 -18.00
N LEU A 156 4.27 -6.41 -18.15
CA LEU A 156 2.83 -6.48 -18.38
C LEU A 156 2.57 -5.84 -19.75
N ASP A 157 2.09 -6.67 -20.67
CA ASP A 157 1.73 -6.24 -22.00
C ASP A 157 0.48 -5.35 -21.95
N HIS A 158 0.35 -4.46 -22.92
CA HIS A 158 -0.78 -3.55 -23.02
C HIS A 158 -1.43 -3.69 -24.40
N ASP A 159 -2.62 -4.27 -24.43
CA ASP A 159 -3.44 -4.47 -25.64
C ASP A 159 -4.73 -3.62 -25.65
N GLY A 160 -5.04 -2.94 -24.53
CA GLY A 160 -6.24 -2.13 -24.32
C GLY A 160 -6.29 -0.76 -25.01
N GLY A 161 -5.32 -0.45 -25.89
CA GLY A 161 -5.27 0.79 -26.68
C GLY A 161 -4.90 2.04 -25.88
N TRP A 162 -5.88 2.89 -25.58
CA TRP A 162 -5.69 4.14 -24.81
C TRP A 162 -6.16 4.03 -23.35
N SER A 163 -6.72 2.88 -22.97
CA SER A 163 -7.22 2.67 -21.62
C SER A 163 -6.08 2.24 -20.69
N PRO A 164 -6.04 2.70 -19.43
CA PRO A 164 -5.06 2.16 -18.48
C PRO A 164 -5.32 0.66 -18.23
N THR A 165 -4.24 -0.11 -18.11
CA THR A 165 -4.29 -1.49 -17.59
C THR A 165 -4.17 -1.43 -16.07
N ALA A 166 -5.13 -2.04 -15.36
CA ALA A 166 -5.02 -2.22 -13.92
C ALA A 166 -4.13 -3.43 -13.62
N PHE A 167 -3.27 -3.29 -12.61
CA PHE A 167 -2.33 -4.36 -12.24
C PHE A 167 -2.42 -4.73 -10.77
N GLU A 168 -2.06 -5.97 -10.48
CA GLU A 168 -1.63 -6.44 -9.18
C GLU A 168 -0.19 -6.95 -9.28
N ALA A 169 0.71 -6.39 -8.48
CA ALA A 169 2.11 -6.76 -8.40
C ALA A 169 2.43 -7.30 -7.02
N HIS A 170 3.30 -8.31 -7.00
CA HIS A 170 3.77 -8.96 -5.78
C HIS A 170 5.25 -8.72 -5.59
N LEU A 171 5.67 -8.50 -4.35
CA LEU A 171 7.05 -8.17 -4.03
C LEU A 171 7.42 -8.54 -2.59
N SER A 172 8.72 -8.73 -2.36
CA SER A 172 9.33 -8.97 -1.06
C SER A 172 10.57 -8.09 -0.92
N LEU A 173 10.95 -7.71 0.31
CA LEU A 173 12.05 -6.77 0.52
C LEU A 173 13.38 -7.28 -0.07
N ASP A 174 13.66 -8.57 0.06
CA ASP A 174 14.93 -9.17 -0.38
C ASP A 174 15.04 -9.38 -1.90
N SER A 175 13.90 -9.52 -2.59
CA SER A 175 13.86 -9.91 -4.01
C SER A 175 13.28 -8.83 -4.93
N GLY A 176 12.73 -7.75 -4.37
CA GLY A 176 11.96 -6.76 -5.11
C GLY A 176 10.70 -7.39 -5.72
N TRP A 177 10.42 -7.07 -6.97
CA TRP A 177 9.28 -7.65 -7.71
C TRP A 177 9.42 -9.17 -7.85
N THR A 178 8.32 -9.89 -7.60
CA THR A 178 8.22 -11.35 -7.73
C THR A 178 7.17 -11.80 -8.75
N GLY A 179 6.36 -10.86 -9.25
CA GLY A 179 5.40 -11.09 -10.31
C GLY A 179 4.44 -9.91 -10.47
N VAL A 180 3.80 -9.83 -11.63
CA VAL A 180 2.76 -8.86 -11.94
C VAL A 180 1.72 -9.49 -12.85
N TRP A 181 0.46 -9.13 -12.67
CA TRP A 181 -0.67 -9.61 -13.45
C TRP A 181 -1.64 -8.47 -13.72
N GLU A 182 -2.33 -8.55 -14.86
CA GLU A 182 -3.49 -7.71 -15.11
C GLU A 182 -4.66 -8.13 -14.23
N ILE A 183 -5.40 -7.15 -13.73
CA ILE A 183 -6.64 -7.33 -12.98
C ILE A 183 -7.75 -6.48 -13.60
N ASP A 184 -9.00 -6.81 -13.30
CA ASP A 184 -10.13 -5.96 -13.69
C ASP A 184 -10.02 -4.59 -12.98
N LEU A 185 -10.18 -3.51 -13.75
CA LEU A 185 -10.18 -2.13 -13.25
C LEU A 185 -11.16 -1.93 -12.08
N ALA A 186 -12.28 -2.66 -12.06
CA ALA A 186 -13.28 -2.62 -11.01
C ALA A 186 -12.80 -3.16 -9.65
N LEU A 187 -11.67 -3.88 -9.63
CA LEU A 187 -11.05 -4.38 -8.40
C LEU A 187 -10.17 -3.32 -7.71
N LEU A 188 -9.82 -2.24 -8.40
CA LEU A 188 -9.09 -1.14 -7.77
C LEU A 188 -10.00 -0.36 -6.79
N PRO A 189 -9.45 0.18 -5.70
CA PRO A 189 -10.22 1.01 -4.78
C PRO A 189 -10.83 2.23 -5.50
N ILE A 190 -12.10 2.51 -5.21
CA ILE A 190 -12.86 3.61 -5.84
C ILE A 190 -12.25 4.99 -5.49
N ASN A 191 -11.57 5.11 -4.34
CA ASN A 191 -10.89 6.32 -3.88
C ASN A 191 -9.39 6.07 -3.69
N SER A 192 -8.65 5.96 -4.79
CA SER A 192 -7.24 5.54 -4.77
C SER A 192 -6.21 6.66 -4.90
N ASN A 193 -6.65 7.93 -4.97
CA ASN A 193 -5.76 9.10 -5.02
C ASN A 193 -5.21 9.47 -3.64
N SER A 194 -4.74 8.49 -2.86
CA SER A 194 -4.12 8.79 -1.57
C SER A 194 -2.72 9.36 -1.82
N LEU A 195 -2.54 10.59 -1.33
CA LEU A 195 -1.22 11.19 -1.13
C LEU A 195 -0.94 11.10 0.36
N TRP A 196 0.11 10.36 0.72
CA TRP A 196 0.57 10.29 2.09
C TRP A 196 1.44 11.51 2.41
N CYS A 197 0.96 12.32 3.34
CA CYS A 197 1.66 13.48 3.87
C CYS A 197 2.02 13.29 5.35
N GLY A 198 2.02 12.06 5.86
CA GLY A 198 2.15 11.73 7.28
C GLY A 198 3.53 11.99 7.90
N PHE A 199 4.40 12.73 7.23
CA PHE A 199 5.69 13.22 7.72
C PHE A 199 5.71 14.74 7.98
N ALA A 200 4.68 15.45 7.49
CA ALA A 200 4.51 16.90 7.60
C ALA A 200 4.08 17.34 9.01
#